data_AF-A0A9D1D6B3-F1
#
_entry.id   AF-A0A9D1D6B3-F1
#
_cell.length_a   1.000
_cell.length_b   1.000
_cell.length_c   1.000
_cell.angle_alpha   90.00
_cell.angle_beta   90.00
_cell.angle_gamma   90.00
#
_symmetry.space_group_name_H-M   'P 1'
#
loop_
_entity.id
_entity.type
_entity.pdbx_description
1 polymer ?
#
loop_
_entity_poly.entity_id
_entity_poly.type
_entity_poly.pdbx_seq_one_letter_code
_entity_poly.pdbx_strand_id
1 'polypeptide(L)' 'MKQPWRFLVCTIVFVIVGWYIGAMFDFFPFYADDFAVRAVGFATLILSVVMAACTILIVKKKDKD' A
#
# COMPACT_ATOMS: atom_id res chain seq x y z
N MET A 1 2.51 -17.67 -14.83
CA MET A 1 3.07 -16.43 -14.24
C MET A 1 4.53 -16.33 -14.62
N LYS A 2 4.91 -15.55 -15.64
CA LYS A 2 6.32 -15.52 -16.04
C LYS A 2 7.19 -14.56 -15.22
N GLN A 3 6.64 -13.69 -14.35
CA GLN A 3 7.44 -12.84 -13.44
C GLN A 3 6.66 -12.35 -12.19
N PRO A 4 6.35 -13.19 -11.18
CA PRO A 4 5.80 -12.72 -9.89
C PRO A 4 6.71 -11.65 -9.24
N TRP A 5 8.01 -11.71 -9.53
CA TRP A 5 9.02 -10.76 -9.10
C TRP A 5 8.71 -9.31 -9.51
N ARG A 6 8.22 -9.06 -10.73
CA ARG A 6 7.91 -7.70 -11.19
C ARG A 6 6.79 -7.06 -10.36
N PHE A 7 5.76 -7.83 -10.02
CA PHE A 7 4.66 -7.33 -9.20
C PHE A 7 5.14 -7.02 -7.78
N LEU A 8 5.94 -7.91 -7.19
CA LEU A 8 6.54 -7.70 -5.88
C LEU A 8 7.38 -6.42 -5.84
N VAL A 9 8.28 -6.24 -6.81
CA VAL A 9 9.14 -5.04 -6.90
C VAL A 9 8.30 -3.78 -7.07
N CYS A 10 7.28 -3.78 -7.94
CA CYS A 10 6.38 -2.63 -8.09
C CYS A 10 5.65 -2.28 -6.78
N THR A 11 5.17 -3.28 -6.04
CA THR A 11 4.50 -3.05 -4.75
C THR A 11 5.46 -2.46 -3.71
N ILE A 12 6.69 -2.97 -3.62
CA ILE A 12 7.70 -2.42 -2.70
C ILE A 12 8.00 -0.96 -3.03
N VAL A 13 8.24 -0.65 -4.31
CA VAL A 13 8.48 0.73 -4.77
C VAL A 13 7.28 1.62 -4.46
N PHE A 14 6.05 1.14 -4.71
CA PHE A 14 4.83 1.88 -4.40
C PHE A 14 4.70 2.19 -2.91
N VAL A 15 4.98 1.23 -2.03
CA VAL A 15 4.95 1.44 -0.56
C VAL A 15 5.98 2.47 -0.13
N ILE A 16 7.22 2.37 -0.60
CA ILE A 16 8.30 3.30 -0.24
C ILE A 16 7.97 4.72 -0.71
N VAL A 17 7.59 4.87 -1.99
CA VAL A 17 7.24 6.17 -2.58
C VAL A 17 6.01 6.76 -1.88
N GLY A 18 4.96 5.96 -1.70
CA GLY A 18 3.74 6.39 -1.03
C GLY A 18 4.00 6.84 0.42
N TRP A 19 4.83 6.10 1.15
CA TRP A 19 5.25 6.47 2.51
C TRP A 19 6.01 7.80 2.54
N TYR A 20 6.96 7.98 1.63
CA TYR A 20 7.78 9.20 1.58
C TYR A 20 6.93 10.43 1.22
N ILE A 21 6.00 10.27 0.27
CA ILE A 21 5.00 11.29 -0.06
C ILE A 21 4.15 11.58 1.17
N GLY A 22 3.63 10.55 1.84
CA GLY A 22 2.88 10.69 3.09
C GLY A 22 3.62 11.50 4.14
N ALA A 23 4.91 11.20 4.36
CA ALA A 23 5.74 11.96 5.30
C ALA A 23 5.91 13.44 4.90
N MET A 24 5.99 13.77 3.60
CA MET A 24 6.02 15.16 3.13
C MET A 24 4.71 15.91 3.38
N PHE A 25 3.58 15.20 3.36
CA PHE A 25 2.25 15.74 3.69
C PHE A 25 1.88 15.53 5.17
N ASP A 26 2.85 15.20 6.02
CA ASP A 26 2.66 14.98 7.44
C ASP A 26 1.54 13.92 7.72
N PHE A 27 1.46 12.90 6.87
CA PHE A 27 0.49 11.81 6.96
C PHE A 27 -0.99 12.24 6.91
N PHE A 28 -1.31 13.32 6.18
CA PHE A 28 -2.69 13.67 5.84
C PHE A 28 -3.42 12.48 5.16
N PRO A 29 -4.73 12.23 5.41
CA PRO A 29 -5.70 12.99 6.18
C PRO A 29 -5.77 12.64 7.69
N PHE A 30 -4.77 11.94 8.23
CA PHE A 30 -4.78 11.55 9.63
C PHE A 30 -4.37 12.71 10.54
N TYR A 31 -5.31 13.12 11.40
CA TYR A 31 -5.09 14.13 12.42
C TYR A 31 -5.01 13.47 13.78
N ALA A 32 -3.86 13.60 14.43
CA ALA A 32 -3.66 13.25 15.82
C ALA A 32 -2.56 14.16 16.39
N ASP A 33 -2.54 14.37 17.70
CA ASP A 33 -1.51 15.19 18.35
C ASP A 33 -0.12 14.55 18.26
N ASP A 34 -0.08 13.21 18.15
CA ASP A 34 1.17 12.46 18.06
C ASP A 34 1.48 12.07 16.61
N PHE A 35 2.69 12.44 16.16
CA PHE A 35 3.22 12.11 14.84
C PHE A 35 3.24 10.59 14.59
N ALA A 36 3.50 9.79 15.63
CA ALA A 36 3.51 8.34 15.52
C ALA A 36 2.13 7.78 15.18
N VAL A 37 1.07 8.35 15.75
CA VAL A 37 -0.31 7.91 15.52
C VAL A 37 -0.73 8.20 14.07
N ARG A 38 -0.36 9.38 13.55
CA ARG A 38 -0.63 9.76 12.15
C ARG A 38 0.12 8.85 11.18
N ALA A 39 1.39 8.55 11.45
CA ALA A 39 2.21 7.64 10.66
C ALA A 39 1.61 6.23 10.62
N VAL A 40 1.18 5.68 11.76
CA VAL A 40 0.54 4.35 11.83
C VAL A 40 -0.80 4.34 11.08
N GLY A 41 -1.61 5.39 11.18
CA GLY A 41 -2.83 5.54 10.41
C GLY A 41 -2.57 5.50 8.90
N PHE A 42 -1.56 6.23 8.43
CA PHE A 42 -1.18 6.21 7.02
C PHE A 42 -0.60 4.87 6.58
N ALA A 43 0.18 4.19 7.44
CA ALA A 43 0.72 2.85 7.18
C ALA A 43 -0.39 1.83 6.94
N THR A 44 -1.40 1.86 7.81
CA THR A 44 -2.53 0.93 7.75
C THR A 44 -3.37 1.17 6.49
N LEU A 45 -3.50 2.41 6.00
CA LEU A 45 -4.13 2.65 4.69
C LEU A 45 -3.34 2.04 3.55
N ILE A 46 -2.04 2.29 3.47
CA ILE A 46 -1.20 1.74 2.40
C ILE A 46 -1.32 0.21 2.40
N LEU A 47 -1.23 -0.41 3.58
CA LEU A 47 -1.34 -1.86 3.71
C LEU A 47 -2.73 -2.36 3.29
N SER A 48 -3.79 -1.66 3.67
CA SER A 48 -5.18 -2.01 3.28
C SER A 48 -5.37 -1.97 1.77
N VAL A 49 -4.81 -0.95 1.09
CA VAL A 49 -4.87 -0.83 -0.38
C VAL A 49 -4.09 -1.96 -1.05
N VAL A 50 -2.89 -2.29 -0.56
CA VAL A 50 -2.08 -3.39 -1.09
C VAL A 50 -2.81 -4.73 -0.93
N MET A 51 -3.41 -4.98 0.23
CA MET A 51 -4.18 -6.21 0.47
C MET A 51 -5.40 -6.31 -0.45
N ALA A 52 -6.14 -5.21 -0.64
CA ALA A 52 -7.27 -5.17 -1.58
C ALA A 52 -6.82 -5.43 -3.02
N ALA A 53 -5.72 -4.80 -3.47
CA ALA A 53 -5.16 -5.02 -4.80
C ALA A 53 -4.74 -6.48 -5.01
N CYS A 54 -4.04 -7.07 -4.03
CA CYS A 54 -3.67 -8.49 -4.05
C CYS A 54 -4.92 -9.39 -4.15
N THR A 55 -5.98 -9.07 -3.40
CA THR A 55 -7.24 -9.84 -3.41
C THR A 55 -7.91 -9.78 -4.79
N ILE A 56 -8.02 -8.59 -5.39
CA ILE A 56 -8.59 -8.42 -6.73
C ILE A 56 -7.79 -9.22 -7.77
N LEU A 57 -6.46 -9.24 -7.66
CA LEU A 57 -5.62 -10.01 -8.57
C LEU A 57 -5.83 -11.52 -8.42
N ILE A 58 -5.99 -12.02 -7.19
CA ILE A 58 -6.28 -13.44 -6.94
C ILE A 58 -7.65 -13.81 -7.52
N VAL A 59 -8.68 -12.99 -7.29
CA VAL A 59 -10.04 -13.22 -7.80
C VAL A 59 -10.08 -13.19 -9.32
N LYS A 60 -9.48 -12.18 -9.95
CA LYS A 60 -9.38 -12.09 -11.42
C LYS A 60 -8.64 -13.26 -12.06
N LYS A 61 -7.74 -13.89 -11.30
CA LYS A 61 -7.04 -15.09 -11.77
C LYS A 61 -7.96 -16.30 -11.73
N LYS A 62 -8.65 -16.49 -10.61
CA LYS A 62 -9.61 -17.60 -10.40
C LYS A 62 -10.80 -17.55 -11.37
N ASP A 63 -11.23 -16.36 -11.79
CA ASP A 63 -12.30 -16.16 -12.78
C ASP A 63 -11.89 -16.53 -14.22
N LYS A 64 -10.58 -16.59 -14.50
CA LYS A 64 -10.03 -16.91 -15.82
C LYS A 64 -9.53 -18.35 -15.96
N ASP A 65 -9.62 -19.14 -14.89
CA ASP A 65 -9.37 -20.59 -14.84
C ASP A 65 -10.72 -21.33 -14.91
#